data_AF-A0A2D0B0S4-F1
#
_entry.id   AF-A0A2D0B0S4-F1
#
_cell.length_a   1.000
_cell.length_b   1.000
_cell.length_c   1.000
_cell.angle_alpha   90.00
_cell.angle_beta   90.00
_cell.angle_gamma   90.00
#
_symmetry.space_group_name_H-M   'P 1'
#
loop_
_entity.id
_entity.type
_entity.pdbx_description
1 polymer ?
#
loop_
_entity_poly.entity_id
_entity_poly.type
_entity_poly.pdbx_seq_one_letter_code
_entity_poly.pdbx_strand_id
1 'polypeptide(L)'
;MAVMKVARVLRDKPSLDATVLRSVPAGTKVTVLDDKKLPFTEILIDATGEKGWVVDEAIDKTSDTIGPLDKLLVAAECVELAANYGGNAYYLMTIAQMRTNIIDVQGLQTSGLFAFTDQEWILNASHPEYEIAYGLPEIRDWRAQCTLFAIMAAQMADALSDALGTDISMVKLLLAQTVGLIAARQALGNDEQNAAALVKAITPAQAQTDRIDLSNLTNRDAALLTGSTVKDMLAVIEAKLNESFTSVDVIISEQIELFMKKLRQLTDLAPTAVGDINFSSPKIPKSREPIARKIAEKFAVRGYGTLQQIAAIANAIRESKLDPSSTNLRGERSFGLFQLNQNGGVGTGHSDAELLDPDRNIEIMLDEIQKPYLKKSRARFLATANLHEAVEIFVFNFEKPADKPGETEKRFKIAQTLIA
;
A
#
# COMPACT_ATOMS: atom_id res chain seq x y z
N MET A 1 -10.29 35.59 4.05
CA MET A 1 -10.33 34.90 2.73
C MET A 1 -9.64 33.58 2.91
N ALA A 2 -10.15 32.52 2.28
CA ALA A 2 -9.70 31.15 2.49
C ALA A 2 -9.17 30.56 1.17
N VAL A 3 -8.43 29.45 1.25
CA VAL A 3 -7.94 28.73 0.06
C VAL A 3 -8.16 27.22 0.23
N MET A 4 -8.42 26.53 -0.88
CA MET A 4 -8.38 25.07 -0.91
C MET A 4 -6.94 24.59 -0.72
N LYS A 5 -6.63 23.93 0.40
CA LYS A 5 -5.31 23.30 0.65
C LYS A 5 -5.11 22.04 -0.17
N VAL A 6 -6.20 21.34 -0.48
CA VAL A 6 -6.18 20.06 -1.18
C VAL A 6 -7.37 20.02 -2.13
N ALA A 7 -7.18 19.40 -3.30
CA ALA A 7 -8.28 19.20 -4.25
C ALA A 7 -9.38 18.31 -3.63
N ARG A 8 -10.64 18.77 -3.71
CA ARG A 8 -11.80 18.04 -3.19
C ARG A 8 -13.04 18.26 -4.02
N VAL A 9 -13.95 17.31 -3.90
CA VAL A 9 -15.24 17.35 -4.57
C VAL A 9 -16.14 18.41 -3.92
N LEU A 10 -16.66 19.32 -4.75
CA LEU A 10 -17.75 20.22 -4.44
C LEU A 10 -19.08 19.47 -4.54
N ARG A 11 -19.92 19.63 -3.53
CA ARG A 11 -21.20 18.92 -3.38
C ARG A 11 -22.36 19.89 -3.24
N ASP A 12 -23.55 19.46 -3.65
CA ASP A 12 -24.78 20.24 -3.51
C ASP A 12 -25.30 20.30 -2.06
N LYS A 13 -25.00 19.30 -1.24
CA LYS A 13 -25.38 19.22 0.19
C LYS A 13 -24.22 18.67 1.06
N PRO A 14 -24.21 18.94 2.39
CA PRO A 14 -23.14 18.52 3.31
C PRO A 14 -23.24 17.04 3.69
N SER A 15 -23.04 16.15 2.71
CA SER A 15 -23.08 14.71 2.95
C SER A 15 -22.21 13.93 1.95
N LEU A 16 -21.73 12.76 2.36
CA LEU A 16 -20.94 11.89 1.49
C LEU A 16 -21.79 11.30 0.34
N ASP A 17 -23.10 11.14 0.54
CA ASP A 17 -24.07 10.69 -0.47
C ASP A 17 -24.56 11.80 -1.40
N ALA A 18 -24.02 13.03 -1.26
CA ALA A 18 -24.42 14.18 -2.03
C ALA A 18 -24.02 14.09 -3.51
N THR A 19 -24.75 14.81 -4.35
CA THR A 19 -24.45 14.94 -5.76
C THR A 19 -23.09 15.62 -5.91
N VAL A 20 -22.20 14.99 -6.68
CA VAL A 20 -20.90 15.54 -7.02
C VAL A 20 -21.10 16.57 -8.13
N LEU A 21 -20.79 17.84 -7.84
CA LEU A 21 -20.84 18.91 -8.84
C LEU A 21 -19.58 18.85 -9.71
N ARG A 22 -18.41 18.98 -9.08
CA ARG A 22 -17.08 18.84 -9.71
C ARG A 22 -15.97 18.78 -8.66
N SER A 23 -14.73 18.58 -9.10
CA SER A 23 -13.55 18.79 -8.25
C SER A 23 -13.18 20.28 -8.20
N VAL A 24 -12.84 20.77 -7.01
CA VAL A 24 -12.23 22.08 -6.78
C VAL A 24 -10.73 21.86 -6.57
N PRO A 25 -9.86 22.40 -7.44
CA PRO A 25 -8.40 22.24 -7.30
C PRO A 25 -7.86 22.89 -6.03
N ALA A 26 -6.73 22.38 -5.53
CA ALA A 26 -5.93 23.09 -4.55
C ALA A 26 -5.52 24.47 -5.09
N GLY A 27 -5.41 25.47 -4.21
CA GLY A 27 -5.05 26.84 -4.58
C GLY A 27 -6.23 27.70 -5.01
N THR A 28 -7.40 27.10 -5.20
CA THR A 28 -8.63 27.85 -5.47
C THR A 28 -8.96 28.73 -4.27
N LYS A 29 -9.02 30.05 -4.49
CA LYS A 29 -9.49 31.00 -3.48
C LYS A 29 -10.99 30.85 -3.27
N VAL A 30 -11.38 30.79 -2.02
CA VAL A 30 -12.76 30.57 -1.62
C VAL A 30 -13.15 31.49 -0.46
N THR A 31 -14.44 31.81 -0.42
CA THR A 31 -15.07 32.47 0.73
C THR A 31 -15.89 31.44 1.50
N VAL A 32 -15.63 31.30 2.80
CA VAL A 32 -16.40 30.41 3.69
C VAL A 32 -17.76 31.05 3.96
N LEU A 33 -18.84 30.33 3.63
CA LEU A 33 -20.22 30.77 3.84
C LEU A 33 -20.84 30.17 5.11
N ASP A 34 -20.61 28.88 5.38
CA ASP A 34 -21.09 28.18 6.58
C ASP A 34 -20.12 27.04 6.96
N ASP A 35 -19.58 27.05 8.17
CA ASP A 35 -18.70 26.01 8.69
C ASP A 35 -19.25 25.30 9.94
N LYS A 36 -20.54 25.46 10.23
CA LYS A 36 -21.17 24.88 11.42
C LYS A 36 -21.57 23.42 11.24
N LYS A 37 -21.51 22.87 10.01
CA LYS A 37 -21.97 21.52 9.66
C LYS A 37 -20.82 20.55 9.40
N LEU A 38 -19.94 20.40 10.39
CA LEU A 38 -18.83 19.45 10.31
C LEU A 38 -19.33 18.03 9.95
N PRO A 39 -18.58 17.29 9.09
CA PRO A 39 -17.24 17.61 8.59
C PRO A 39 -17.25 18.46 7.30
N PHE A 40 -18.35 19.13 6.94
CA PHE A 40 -18.47 19.90 5.71
C PHE A 40 -18.55 21.41 5.95
N THR A 41 -18.00 22.16 5.01
CA THR A 41 -18.03 23.62 4.98
C THR A 41 -18.56 24.09 3.63
N GLU A 42 -19.55 24.98 3.66
CA GLU A 42 -20.08 25.65 2.49
C GLU A 42 -19.12 26.76 2.07
N ILE A 43 -18.74 26.73 0.80
CA ILE A 43 -17.80 27.67 0.21
C ILE A 43 -18.42 28.34 -1.01
N LEU A 44 -17.94 29.55 -1.31
CA LEU A 44 -18.09 30.24 -2.58
C LEU A 44 -16.73 30.24 -3.28
N ILE A 45 -16.66 29.81 -4.52
CA ILE A 45 -15.44 29.87 -5.33
C ILE A 45 -15.30 31.28 -5.89
N ASP A 46 -14.28 32.02 -5.45
CA ASP A 46 -14.17 33.45 -5.73
C ASP A 46 -14.08 33.76 -7.23
N ALA A 47 -13.44 32.88 -8.01
CA ALA A 47 -13.27 33.05 -9.45
C ALA A 47 -14.54 32.83 -10.27
N THR A 48 -15.49 32.02 -9.79
CA THR A 48 -16.68 31.60 -10.56
C THR A 48 -18.00 32.03 -9.93
N GLY A 49 -18.01 32.41 -8.65
CA GLY A 49 -19.22 32.66 -7.88
C GLY A 49 -20.05 31.39 -7.61
N GLU A 50 -19.50 30.21 -7.91
CA GLU A 50 -20.17 28.93 -7.67
C GLU A 50 -20.10 28.58 -6.18
N LYS A 51 -21.20 28.08 -5.63
CA LYS A 51 -21.30 27.67 -4.22
C LYS A 51 -21.49 26.17 -4.07
N GLY A 52 -21.03 25.61 -2.97
CA GLY A 52 -21.27 24.23 -2.60
C GLY A 52 -20.51 23.81 -1.36
N TRP A 53 -20.58 22.52 -1.03
CA TRP A 53 -20.01 21.95 0.18
C TRP A 53 -18.75 21.15 -0.13
N VAL A 54 -17.70 21.38 0.64
CA VAL A 54 -16.47 20.56 0.63
C VAL A 54 -16.17 20.06 2.04
N VAL A 55 -15.33 19.05 2.18
CA VAL A 55 -14.86 18.62 3.51
C VAL A 55 -14.00 19.71 4.14
N ASP A 56 -14.28 20.04 5.40
CA ASP A 56 -13.71 21.19 6.12
C ASP A 56 -12.18 21.17 6.16
N GLU A 57 -11.62 19.98 6.36
CA GLU A 57 -10.16 19.75 6.43
C GLU A 57 -9.41 20.24 5.17
N ALA A 58 -10.10 20.29 4.02
CA ALA A 58 -9.49 20.72 2.76
C ALA A 58 -9.36 22.24 2.61
N ILE A 59 -9.84 23.03 3.57
CA ILE A 59 -9.81 24.51 3.51
C ILE A 59 -8.78 25.04 4.51
N ASP A 60 -7.91 25.95 4.05
CA ASP A 60 -7.21 26.86 4.95
C ASP A 60 -8.10 28.09 5.14
N LYS A 61 -8.71 28.22 6.33
CA LYS A 61 -9.57 29.35 6.64
C LYS A 61 -8.78 30.61 7.02
N THR A 62 -7.47 30.48 7.21
CA THR A 62 -6.57 31.50 7.75
C THR A 62 -5.66 32.14 6.70
N SER A 63 -5.56 31.53 5.51
CA SER A 63 -4.73 32.01 4.39
C SER A 63 -5.52 32.05 3.08
N ASP A 64 -5.17 32.97 2.18
CA ASP A 64 -5.66 33.02 0.80
C ASP A 64 -4.61 32.52 -0.22
N THR A 65 -3.52 31.95 0.29
CA THR A 65 -2.42 31.34 -0.47
C THR A 65 -2.16 29.93 0.07
N ILE A 66 -1.81 28.98 -0.80
CA ILE A 66 -1.39 27.65 -0.36
C ILE A 66 -0.16 27.80 0.54
N GLY A 67 -0.30 27.44 1.80
CA GLY A 67 0.82 27.20 2.70
C GLY A 67 1.54 25.88 2.38
N PRO A 68 2.66 25.57 3.04
CA PRO A 68 3.26 24.23 2.96
C PRO A 68 2.20 23.16 3.27
N LEU A 69 2.35 21.97 2.67
CA LEU A 69 1.46 20.86 3.01
C LEU A 69 1.62 20.55 4.49
N ASP A 70 0.51 20.16 5.14
CA ASP A 70 0.57 19.71 6.52
C ASP A 70 1.46 18.46 6.60
N LYS A 71 2.59 18.58 7.30
CA LYS A 71 3.57 17.51 7.43
C LYS A 71 2.98 16.27 8.11
N LEU A 72 2.01 16.43 9.02
CA LEU A 72 1.32 15.29 9.63
C LEU A 72 0.46 14.55 8.60
N LEU A 73 -0.22 15.29 7.72
CA LEU A 73 -1.03 14.72 6.64
C LEU A 73 -0.15 13.97 5.63
N VAL A 74 0.98 14.54 5.23
CA VAL A 74 1.92 13.89 4.32
C VAL A 74 2.56 12.66 4.96
N ALA A 75 2.92 12.73 6.26
CA ALA A 75 3.43 11.58 6.99
C ALA A 75 2.39 10.45 7.07
N ALA A 76 1.13 10.75 7.36
CA ALA A 76 0.06 9.76 7.37
C ALA A 76 -0.10 9.08 6.01
N GLU A 77 -0.09 9.85 4.93
CA GLU A 77 -0.15 9.32 3.56
C GLU A 77 1.06 8.41 3.27
N CYS A 78 2.28 8.83 3.64
CA CYS A 78 3.50 8.05 3.47
C CYS A 78 3.44 6.70 4.22
N VAL A 79 2.88 6.68 5.44
CA VAL A 79 2.68 5.44 6.21
C VAL A 79 1.67 4.52 5.54
N GLU A 80 0.52 5.05 5.11
CA GLU A 80 -0.49 4.25 4.43
C GLU A 80 0.03 3.66 3.11
N LEU A 81 0.75 4.46 2.31
CA LEU A 81 1.29 4.02 1.03
C LEU A 81 2.42 2.99 1.20
N ALA A 82 3.33 3.19 2.16
CA ALA A 82 4.36 2.19 2.45
C ALA A 82 3.74 0.85 2.89
N ALA A 83 2.64 0.88 3.64
CA ALA A 83 1.92 -0.32 4.02
C ALA A 83 1.18 -1.01 2.84
N ASN A 84 0.74 -0.23 1.84
CA ASN A 84 -0.05 -0.74 0.72
C ASN A 84 0.81 -1.24 -0.46
N TYR A 85 1.90 -0.54 -0.78
CA TYR A 85 2.72 -0.79 -1.97
C TYR A 85 4.10 -1.38 -1.64
N GLY A 86 4.44 -1.46 -0.35
CA GLY A 86 5.81 -1.74 0.08
C GLY A 86 6.66 -0.46 0.16
N GLY A 87 7.91 -0.63 0.55
CA GLY A 87 8.83 0.49 0.79
C GLY A 87 8.85 0.98 2.23
N ASN A 88 9.47 2.13 2.46
CA ASN A 88 9.77 2.63 3.80
C ASN A 88 9.18 4.04 4.00
N ALA A 89 8.24 4.18 4.95
CA ALA A 89 7.55 5.45 5.21
C ALA A 89 8.51 6.59 5.60
N TYR A 90 9.57 6.28 6.35
CA TYR A 90 10.62 7.25 6.68
C TYR A 90 11.34 7.72 5.42
N TYR A 91 11.62 6.80 4.48
CA TYR A 91 12.26 7.15 3.22
C TYR A 91 11.39 8.10 2.39
N LEU A 92 10.10 7.77 2.20
CA LEU A 92 9.16 8.61 1.44
C LEU A 92 9.11 10.03 2.00
N MET A 93 8.90 10.15 3.32
CA MET A 93 8.83 11.44 3.99
C MET A 93 10.16 12.21 3.94
N THR A 94 11.28 11.51 4.08
CA THR A 94 12.63 12.10 4.01
C THR A 94 12.92 12.66 2.62
N ILE A 95 12.56 11.95 1.54
CA ILE A 95 12.76 12.46 0.18
C ILE A 95 11.87 13.67 -0.11
N ALA A 96 10.60 13.64 0.32
CA ALA A 96 9.71 14.79 0.21
C ALA A 96 10.29 16.02 0.93
N GLN A 97 10.81 15.84 2.15
CA GLN A 97 11.50 16.88 2.91
C GLN A 97 12.77 17.37 2.19
N MET A 98 13.59 16.45 1.68
CA MET A 98 14.85 16.77 1.01
C MET A 98 14.65 17.56 -0.29
N ARG A 99 13.68 17.15 -1.12
CA ARG A 99 13.48 17.72 -2.45
C ARG A 99 12.71 19.03 -2.42
N THR A 100 11.74 19.18 -1.52
CA THR A 100 10.82 20.33 -1.56
C THR A 100 10.52 20.96 -0.21
N ASN A 101 11.11 20.45 0.89
CA ASN A 101 10.73 20.86 2.25
C ASN A 101 9.23 20.61 2.54
N ILE A 102 8.64 19.59 1.90
CA ILE A 102 7.21 19.24 2.01
C ILE A 102 6.30 20.40 1.58
N ILE A 103 6.64 21.01 0.45
CA ILE A 103 5.85 22.09 -0.12
C ILE A 103 5.33 21.63 -1.48
N ASP A 104 4.02 21.80 -1.71
CA ASP A 104 3.40 21.54 -2.99
C ASP A 104 3.61 22.74 -3.93
N VAL A 105 4.88 22.98 -4.31
CA VAL A 105 5.24 24.07 -5.22
C VAL A 105 5.25 23.59 -6.65
N GLN A 106 4.74 24.44 -7.53
CA GLN A 106 4.92 24.31 -8.97
C GLN A 106 6.16 25.12 -9.37
N GLY A 107 7.25 24.44 -9.69
CA GLY A 107 8.46 25.04 -10.25
C GLY A 107 8.35 25.18 -11.77
N LEU A 108 9.31 25.88 -12.39
CA LEU A 108 9.39 26.00 -13.86
C LEU A 108 9.71 24.66 -14.56
N GLN A 109 10.31 23.71 -13.84
CA GLN A 109 10.81 22.43 -14.39
C GLN A 109 10.38 21.21 -13.58
N THR A 110 9.90 21.40 -12.35
CA THR A 110 9.53 20.32 -11.43
C THR A 110 8.23 20.66 -10.71
N SER A 111 7.45 19.64 -10.39
CA SER A 111 6.13 19.78 -9.80
C SER A 111 6.01 19.01 -8.48
N GLY A 112 5.42 19.70 -7.49
CA GLY A 112 4.89 19.14 -6.26
C GLY A 112 5.91 18.47 -5.35
N LEU A 113 5.40 17.69 -4.40
CA LEU A 113 6.08 17.17 -3.23
C LEU A 113 7.42 16.47 -3.49
N PHE A 114 7.55 15.76 -4.62
CA PHE A 114 8.76 15.00 -4.97
C PHE A 114 9.58 15.64 -6.10
N ALA A 115 9.22 16.87 -6.49
CA ALA A 115 9.84 17.61 -7.57
C ALA A 115 9.96 16.77 -8.86
N PHE A 116 8.84 16.16 -9.28
CA PHE A 116 8.77 15.38 -10.52
C PHE A 116 8.88 16.30 -11.73
N THR A 117 9.65 15.89 -12.74
CA THR A 117 9.57 16.49 -14.08
C THR A 117 8.43 15.84 -14.87
N ASP A 118 7.93 16.51 -15.91
CA ASP A 118 6.93 15.93 -16.80
C ASP A 118 7.43 14.61 -17.43
N GLN A 119 8.72 14.55 -17.78
CA GLN A 119 9.32 13.35 -18.37
C GLN A 119 9.42 12.20 -17.36
N GLU A 120 9.89 12.46 -16.14
CA GLU A 120 9.96 11.44 -15.08
C GLU A 120 8.56 10.91 -14.74
N TRP A 121 7.55 11.79 -14.73
CA TRP A 121 6.16 11.39 -14.57
C TRP A 121 5.69 10.47 -15.69
N ILE A 122 5.89 10.85 -16.96
CA ILE A 122 5.49 10.04 -18.13
C ILE A 122 6.14 8.65 -18.10
N LEU A 123 7.41 8.56 -17.68
CA LEU A 123 8.13 7.28 -17.60
C LEU A 123 7.58 6.33 -16.54
N ASN A 124 6.95 6.86 -15.48
CA ASN A 124 6.58 6.08 -14.30
C ASN A 124 5.06 6.01 -14.04
N ALA A 125 4.25 6.93 -14.55
CA ALA A 125 2.84 7.11 -14.20
C ALA A 125 1.88 5.94 -14.52
N SER A 126 2.37 4.84 -15.07
CA SER A 126 1.58 3.66 -15.46
C SER A 126 2.09 2.41 -14.77
N HIS A 127 1.23 1.85 -13.93
CA HIS A 127 1.45 0.61 -13.19
C HIS A 127 0.17 -0.25 -13.23
N PRO A 128 -0.05 -0.98 -14.35
CA PRO A 128 -1.22 -1.85 -14.52
C PRO A 128 -1.38 -2.90 -13.40
N GLU A 129 -0.28 -3.35 -12.81
CA GLU A 129 -0.25 -4.29 -11.69
C GLU A 129 -0.94 -3.75 -10.43
N TYR A 130 -1.07 -2.43 -10.30
CA TYR A 130 -1.76 -1.74 -9.21
C TYR A 130 -3.06 -1.05 -9.67
N GLU A 131 -3.51 -1.30 -10.90
CA GLU A 131 -4.64 -0.58 -11.53
C GLU A 131 -4.44 0.94 -11.58
N ILE A 132 -3.19 1.40 -11.68
CA ILE A 132 -2.83 2.82 -11.71
C ILE A 132 -2.42 3.21 -13.13
N ALA A 133 -3.08 4.26 -13.64
CA ALA A 133 -2.69 4.94 -14.87
C ALA A 133 -3.01 6.44 -14.71
N TYR A 134 -1.99 7.22 -14.35
CA TYR A 134 -2.11 8.67 -14.25
C TYR A 134 -1.79 9.35 -15.58
N GLY A 135 -2.55 10.39 -15.91
CA GLY A 135 -2.19 11.32 -16.98
C GLY A 135 -1.21 12.37 -16.48
N LEU A 136 -0.74 13.23 -17.39
CA LEU A 136 0.11 14.36 -17.01
C LEU A 136 -0.58 15.37 -16.06
N PRO A 137 -1.90 15.68 -16.16
CA PRO A 137 -2.54 16.60 -15.23
C PRO A 137 -2.44 16.19 -13.75
N GLU A 138 -2.42 14.87 -13.48
CA GLU A 138 -2.31 14.31 -12.13
C GLU A 138 -0.93 14.51 -11.49
N ILE A 139 0.10 14.96 -12.24
CA ILE A 139 1.38 15.40 -11.66
C ILE A 139 1.19 16.51 -10.62
N ARG A 140 0.07 17.24 -10.68
CA ARG A 140 -0.29 18.31 -9.74
C ARG A 140 -1.05 17.83 -8.50
N ASP A 141 -1.38 16.54 -8.42
CA ASP A 141 -1.97 15.95 -7.22
C ASP A 141 -0.88 15.34 -6.36
N TRP A 142 -0.56 15.99 -5.24
CA TRP A 142 0.48 15.51 -4.33
C TRP A 142 0.23 14.09 -3.80
N ARG A 143 -1.01 13.59 -3.76
CA ARG A 143 -1.30 12.20 -3.39
C ARG A 143 -1.01 11.22 -4.52
N ALA A 144 -1.31 11.60 -5.76
CA ALA A 144 -0.90 10.81 -6.93
C ALA A 144 0.64 10.75 -6.97
N GLN A 145 1.32 11.85 -6.67
CA GLN A 145 2.78 11.88 -6.55
C GLN A 145 3.30 10.99 -5.42
N CYS A 146 2.69 11.01 -4.23
CA CYS A 146 3.06 10.11 -3.13
C CYS A 146 2.90 8.64 -3.54
N THR A 147 1.76 8.30 -4.14
CA THR A 147 1.45 6.94 -4.60
C THR A 147 2.50 6.47 -5.60
N LEU A 148 2.76 7.29 -6.62
CA LEU A 148 3.73 6.98 -7.65
C LEU A 148 5.14 6.81 -7.07
N PHE A 149 5.58 7.75 -6.21
CA PHE A 149 6.91 7.68 -5.61
C PHE A 149 7.07 6.47 -4.68
N ALA A 150 6.01 6.07 -3.95
CA ALA A 150 6.01 4.87 -3.13
C ALA A 150 6.24 3.60 -3.95
N ILE A 151 5.53 3.47 -5.08
CA ILE A 151 5.70 2.34 -6.01
C ILE A 151 7.12 2.34 -6.60
N MET A 152 7.60 3.48 -7.09
CA MET A 152 8.96 3.61 -7.62
C MET A 152 10.03 3.22 -6.58
N ALA A 153 9.85 3.62 -5.32
CA ALA A 153 10.78 3.30 -4.24
C ALA A 153 10.77 1.81 -3.90
N ALA A 154 9.59 1.20 -3.80
CA ALA A 154 9.46 -0.23 -3.53
C ALA A 154 10.09 -1.08 -4.65
N GLN A 155 9.72 -0.81 -5.90
CA GLN A 155 10.24 -1.56 -7.06
C GLN A 155 11.75 -1.41 -7.22
N MET A 156 12.30 -0.21 -7.00
CA MET A 156 13.75 0.01 -7.05
C MET A 156 14.47 -0.68 -5.89
N ALA A 157 13.89 -0.67 -4.68
CA ALA A 157 14.46 -1.37 -3.53
C ALA A 157 14.52 -2.88 -3.76
N ASP A 158 13.45 -3.48 -4.26
CA ASP A 158 13.38 -4.91 -4.59
C ASP A 158 14.40 -5.27 -5.69
N ALA A 159 14.39 -4.53 -6.81
CA ALA A 159 15.30 -4.77 -7.92
C ALA A 159 16.78 -4.62 -7.53
N LEU A 160 17.10 -3.64 -6.69
CA LEU A 160 18.46 -3.44 -6.20
C LEU A 160 18.86 -4.51 -5.16
N SER A 161 17.94 -4.89 -4.27
CA SER A 161 18.14 -5.98 -3.31
C SER A 161 18.48 -7.27 -4.03
N ASP A 162 17.69 -7.64 -5.05
CA ASP A 162 17.91 -8.81 -5.89
C ASP A 162 19.27 -8.74 -6.62
N ALA A 163 19.63 -7.56 -7.14
CA ALA A 163 20.87 -7.37 -7.87
C ALA A 163 22.14 -7.46 -6.98
N LEU A 164 22.01 -7.17 -5.68
CA LEU A 164 23.12 -7.15 -4.73
C LEU A 164 23.12 -8.34 -3.75
N GLY A 165 22.01 -9.05 -3.61
CA GLY A 165 21.83 -10.14 -2.65
C GLY A 165 21.89 -9.69 -1.19
N THR A 166 21.46 -8.46 -0.89
CA THR A 166 21.52 -7.87 0.45
C THR A 166 20.45 -6.80 0.64
N ASP A 167 20.09 -6.53 1.89
CA ASP A 167 19.22 -5.42 2.27
C ASP A 167 19.75 -4.06 1.78
N ILE A 168 18.81 -3.20 1.40
CA ILE A 168 19.08 -1.89 0.81
C ILE A 168 18.88 -0.78 1.84
N SER A 169 19.91 0.03 2.05
CA SER A 169 19.82 1.26 2.85
C SER A 169 19.20 2.41 2.04
N MET A 170 18.68 3.44 2.74
CA MET A 170 18.12 4.64 2.08
C MET A 170 19.14 5.34 1.17
N VAL A 171 20.43 5.32 1.52
CA VAL A 171 21.52 5.90 0.71
C VAL A 171 21.64 5.17 -0.63
N LYS A 172 21.66 3.82 -0.58
CA LYS A 172 21.75 2.98 -1.80
C LYS A 172 20.50 3.12 -2.66
N LEU A 173 19.32 3.19 -2.03
CA LEU A 173 18.05 3.37 -2.73
C LEU A 173 17.99 4.73 -3.44
N LEU A 174 18.37 5.82 -2.76
CA LEU A 174 18.39 7.14 -3.36
C LEU A 174 19.40 7.21 -4.52
N LEU A 175 20.59 6.62 -4.37
CA LEU A 175 21.53 6.52 -5.49
C LEU A 175 20.86 5.83 -6.70
N ALA A 176 20.22 4.68 -6.50
CA ALA A 176 19.57 3.95 -7.59
C ALA A 176 18.38 4.69 -8.20
N GLN A 177 17.58 5.40 -7.41
CA GLN A 177 16.51 6.27 -7.94
C GLN A 177 17.03 7.51 -8.66
N THR A 178 18.28 7.92 -8.41
CA THR A 178 18.91 9.06 -9.10
C THR A 178 19.61 8.63 -10.38
N VAL A 179 20.46 7.60 -10.36
CA VAL A 179 21.30 7.21 -11.51
C VAL A 179 20.79 6.00 -12.29
N GLY A 180 19.73 5.35 -11.82
CA GLY A 180 19.22 4.10 -12.38
C GLY A 180 19.88 2.85 -11.79
N LEU A 181 19.20 1.71 -11.94
CA LEU A 181 19.59 0.43 -11.34
C LEU A 181 20.98 -0.03 -11.81
N ILE A 182 21.25 0.04 -13.11
CA ILE A 182 22.51 -0.49 -13.66
C ILE A 182 23.70 0.35 -13.21
N ALA A 183 23.58 1.67 -13.27
CA ALA A 183 24.64 2.58 -12.83
C ALA A 183 24.86 2.47 -11.31
N ALA A 184 23.80 2.36 -10.51
CA ALA A 184 23.94 2.19 -9.06
C ALA A 184 24.58 0.85 -8.70
N ARG A 185 24.23 -0.24 -9.39
CA ARG A 185 24.91 -1.53 -9.19
C ARG A 185 26.41 -1.44 -9.49
N GLN A 186 26.78 -0.78 -10.59
CA GLN A 186 28.18 -0.56 -10.92
C GLN A 186 28.90 0.26 -9.84
N ALA A 187 28.27 1.36 -9.40
CA ALA A 187 28.79 2.25 -8.37
C ALA A 187 29.06 1.49 -7.05
N LEU A 188 28.08 0.69 -6.61
CA LEU A 188 28.16 -0.04 -5.35
C LEU A 188 29.12 -1.25 -5.41
N GLY A 189 29.49 -1.70 -6.61
CA GLY A 189 30.53 -2.71 -6.81
C GLY A 189 31.97 -2.15 -6.85
N ASN A 190 32.13 -0.82 -7.00
CA ASN A 190 33.43 -0.15 -7.06
C ASN A 190 33.31 1.30 -6.57
N ASP A 191 33.35 1.49 -5.25
CA ASP A 191 33.15 2.79 -4.61
C ASP A 191 34.30 3.78 -4.81
N GLU A 192 35.48 3.32 -5.24
CA GLU A 192 36.63 4.16 -5.61
C GLU A 192 36.56 4.64 -7.08
N GLN A 193 35.56 4.22 -7.86
CA GLN A 193 35.36 4.70 -9.24
C GLN A 193 35.12 6.22 -9.27
N ASN A 194 35.64 6.89 -10.30
CA ASN A 194 35.35 8.31 -10.53
C ASN A 194 33.85 8.57 -10.73
N ALA A 195 33.28 9.39 -9.85
CA ALA A 195 31.85 9.73 -9.81
C ALA A 195 31.36 10.38 -11.11
N ALA A 196 32.07 11.38 -11.63
CA ALA A 196 31.69 12.09 -12.85
C ALA A 196 31.71 11.17 -14.08
N ALA A 197 32.68 10.24 -14.16
CA ALA A 197 32.76 9.26 -15.23
C ALA A 197 31.60 8.26 -15.17
N LEU A 198 31.18 7.82 -13.98
CA LEU A 198 30.01 6.97 -13.79
C LEU A 198 28.74 7.67 -14.32
N VAL A 199 28.47 8.90 -13.87
CA VAL A 199 27.27 9.66 -14.28
C VAL A 199 27.27 9.93 -15.79
N LYS A 200 28.43 10.28 -16.36
CA LYS A 200 28.57 10.52 -17.80
C LYS A 200 28.36 9.26 -18.66
N ALA A 201 28.56 8.07 -18.09
CA ALA A 201 28.39 6.81 -18.80
C ALA A 201 26.92 6.40 -18.96
N ILE A 202 25.99 7.06 -18.27
CA ILE A 202 24.55 6.78 -18.37
C ILE A 202 24.05 7.23 -19.74
N THR A 203 23.67 6.26 -20.58
CA THR A 203 23.17 6.52 -21.93
C THR A 203 21.66 6.81 -21.94
N PRO A 204 21.12 7.48 -22.96
CA PRO A 204 19.67 7.67 -23.10
C PRO A 204 18.89 6.36 -23.14
N ALA A 205 19.44 5.30 -23.75
CA ALA A 205 18.81 3.99 -23.78
C ALA A 205 18.74 3.38 -22.36
N GLN A 206 19.84 3.51 -21.59
CA GLN A 206 19.88 3.03 -20.22
C GLN A 206 18.89 3.79 -19.33
N ALA A 207 18.87 5.12 -19.43
CA ALA A 207 17.96 5.95 -18.66
C ALA A 207 16.49 5.64 -18.99
N GLN A 208 16.16 5.37 -20.26
CA GLN A 208 14.83 4.94 -20.65
C GLN A 208 14.44 3.58 -20.03
N THR A 209 15.36 2.61 -20.02
CA THR A 209 15.16 1.30 -19.39
C THR A 209 14.95 1.42 -17.88
N ASP A 210 15.76 2.24 -17.22
CA ASP A 210 15.68 2.48 -15.78
C ASP A 210 14.63 3.53 -15.38
N ARG A 211 13.88 4.07 -16.35
CA ARG A 211 12.83 5.09 -16.18
C ARG A 211 13.31 6.37 -15.47
N ILE A 212 14.54 6.78 -15.76
CA ILE A 212 15.17 7.99 -15.23
C ILE A 212 15.10 9.12 -16.25
N ASP A 213 14.73 10.32 -15.80
CA ASP A 213 14.90 11.55 -16.58
C ASP A 213 16.34 12.07 -16.45
N LEU A 214 17.12 11.98 -17.54
CA LEU A 214 18.50 12.45 -17.59
C LEU A 214 18.67 13.93 -17.23
N SER A 215 17.65 14.76 -17.43
CA SER A 215 17.72 16.18 -17.07
C SER A 215 17.88 16.38 -15.57
N ASN A 216 17.39 15.45 -14.74
CA ASN A 216 17.52 15.52 -13.29
C ASN A 216 18.97 15.39 -12.82
N LEU A 217 19.82 14.66 -13.56
CA LEU A 217 21.24 14.46 -13.21
C LEU A 217 22.04 15.77 -13.19
N THR A 218 21.67 16.74 -14.03
CA THR A 218 22.31 18.06 -14.10
C THR A 218 21.50 19.17 -13.42
N ASN A 219 20.28 18.88 -12.99
CA ASN A 219 19.36 19.83 -12.37
C ASN A 219 19.08 19.41 -10.92
N ARG A 220 17.91 18.80 -10.66
CA ARG A 220 17.40 18.46 -9.32
C ARG A 220 18.43 17.69 -8.48
N ASP A 221 19.07 16.69 -9.08
CA ASP A 221 19.92 15.74 -8.36
C ASP A 221 21.42 16.09 -8.45
N ALA A 222 21.79 17.18 -9.15
CA ALA A 222 23.19 17.54 -9.36
C ALA A 222 23.99 17.70 -8.06
N ALA A 223 23.36 18.22 -7.00
CA ALA A 223 23.99 18.37 -5.70
C ALA A 223 24.31 17.03 -5.02
N LEU A 224 23.53 15.97 -5.31
CA LEU A 224 23.73 14.62 -4.78
C LEU A 224 24.87 13.90 -5.51
N LEU A 225 25.14 14.26 -6.77
CA LEU A 225 26.08 13.59 -7.67
C LEU A 225 27.49 14.22 -7.67
N THR A 226 27.85 14.88 -6.56
CA THR A 226 29.17 15.53 -6.39
C THR A 226 30.16 14.60 -5.68
N GLY A 227 31.46 14.94 -5.74
CA GLY A 227 32.55 14.13 -5.17
C GLY A 227 33.56 13.66 -6.21
N SER A 228 34.73 13.21 -5.77
CA SER A 228 35.77 12.68 -6.68
C SER A 228 35.50 11.21 -7.00
N THR A 229 35.07 10.45 -6.01
CA THR A 229 34.74 9.03 -6.11
C THR A 229 33.26 8.75 -5.81
N VAL A 230 32.79 7.55 -6.14
CA VAL A 230 31.44 7.09 -5.75
C VAL A 230 31.26 7.10 -4.23
N LYS A 231 32.31 6.79 -3.47
CA LYS A 231 32.31 6.87 -2.00
C LYS A 231 32.02 8.28 -1.51
N ASP A 232 32.64 9.30 -2.12
CA ASP A 232 32.36 10.70 -1.79
C ASP A 232 30.89 11.05 -2.10
N MET A 233 30.39 10.58 -3.24
CA MET A 233 28.99 10.77 -3.65
C MET A 233 28.02 10.15 -2.64
N LEU A 234 28.27 8.91 -2.19
CA LEU A 234 27.47 8.23 -1.17
C LEU A 234 27.46 9.01 0.15
N ALA A 235 28.59 9.59 0.55
CA ALA A 235 28.68 10.42 1.75
C ALA A 235 27.86 11.73 1.62
N VAL A 236 27.82 12.34 0.43
CA VAL A 236 26.97 13.52 0.16
C VAL A 236 25.48 13.16 0.25
N ILE A 237 25.09 12.03 -0.36
CA ILE A 237 23.73 11.49 -0.28
C ILE A 237 23.33 11.23 1.18
N GLU A 238 24.19 10.55 1.93
CA GLU A 238 23.96 10.24 3.35
C GLU A 238 23.78 11.51 4.18
N ALA A 239 24.64 12.52 4.00
CA ALA A 239 24.52 13.79 4.70
C ALA A 239 23.18 14.48 4.43
N LYS A 240 22.72 14.50 3.17
CA LYS A 240 21.45 15.12 2.77
C LYS A 240 20.23 14.36 3.29
N LEU A 241 20.28 13.03 3.28
CA LEU A 241 19.25 12.19 3.89
C LEU A 241 19.18 12.42 5.40
N ASN A 242 20.30 12.44 6.10
CA ASN A 242 20.34 12.65 7.55
C ASN A 242 19.81 14.03 7.98
N GLU A 243 20.18 15.09 7.24
CA GLU A 243 19.66 16.44 7.44
C GLU A 243 18.13 16.47 7.33
N SER A 244 17.60 15.83 6.28
CA SER A 244 16.16 15.80 5.99
C SER A 244 15.40 14.91 6.96
N PHE A 245 15.96 13.74 7.29
CA PHE A 245 15.37 12.77 8.21
C PHE A 245 15.18 13.38 9.60
N THR A 246 16.19 14.07 10.12
CA THR A 246 16.13 14.76 11.43
C THR A 246 15.02 15.81 11.50
N SER A 247 14.57 16.35 10.36
CA SER A 247 13.46 17.31 10.30
C SER A 247 12.07 16.65 10.33
N VAL A 248 11.96 15.33 10.13
CA VAL A 248 10.67 14.64 9.97
C VAL A 248 10.52 13.38 10.83
N ASP A 249 11.58 12.91 11.48
CA ASP A 249 11.64 11.66 12.24
C ASP A 249 10.55 11.55 13.32
N VAL A 250 10.35 12.60 14.12
CA VAL A 250 9.32 12.65 15.17
C VAL A 250 7.93 12.55 14.54
N ILE A 251 7.68 13.33 13.48
CA ILE A 251 6.37 13.42 12.81
C ILE A 251 5.98 12.05 12.21
N ILE A 252 6.92 11.40 11.51
CA ILE A 252 6.65 10.12 10.87
C ILE A 252 6.55 8.99 11.91
N SER A 253 7.33 9.03 13.00
CA SER A 253 7.23 8.07 14.10
C SER A 253 5.84 8.11 14.75
N GLU A 254 5.32 9.31 15.06
CA GLU A 254 3.98 9.49 15.60
C GLU A 254 2.89 8.92 14.68
N GLN A 255 3.00 9.13 13.36
CA GLN A 255 2.04 8.59 12.40
C GLN A 255 2.14 7.07 12.26
N ILE A 256 3.34 6.48 12.36
CA ILE A 256 3.51 5.03 12.40
C ILE A 256 2.83 4.45 13.64
N GLU A 257 3.02 5.06 14.82
CA GLU A 257 2.35 4.62 16.05
C GLU A 257 0.83 4.71 15.95
N LEU A 258 0.31 5.81 15.41
CA LEU A 258 -1.13 5.99 15.17
C LEU A 258 -1.67 4.96 14.18
N PHE A 259 -0.95 4.70 13.09
CA PHE A 259 -1.31 3.69 12.11
C PHE A 259 -1.31 2.29 12.73
N MET A 260 -0.28 1.94 13.50
CA MET A 260 -0.21 0.65 14.19
C MET A 260 -1.30 0.50 15.24
N LYS A 261 -1.66 1.57 15.94
CA LYS A 261 -2.80 1.58 16.86
C LYS A 261 -4.11 1.35 16.12
N LYS A 262 -4.33 2.03 14.98
CA LYS A 262 -5.52 1.81 14.12
C LYS A 262 -5.54 0.39 13.57
N LEU A 263 -4.40 -0.14 13.13
CA LEU A 263 -4.28 -1.50 12.63
C LEU A 263 -4.65 -2.50 13.72
N ARG A 264 -4.11 -2.34 14.94
CA ARG A 264 -4.47 -3.15 16.11
C ARG A 264 -5.96 -3.08 16.41
N GLN A 265 -6.55 -1.89 16.39
CA GLN A 265 -8.00 -1.70 16.59
C GLN A 265 -8.84 -2.32 15.47
N LEU A 266 -8.36 -2.34 14.23
CA LEU A 266 -9.02 -3.00 13.10
C LEU A 266 -8.87 -4.52 13.13
N THR A 267 -7.79 -5.03 13.74
CA THR A 267 -7.60 -6.46 13.99
C THR A 267 -8.30 -6.92 15.27
N ASP A 268 -8.58 -6.02 16.21
CA ASP A 268 -9.42 -6.23 17.39
C ASP A 268 -10.90 -6.11 17.01
N LEU A 269 -11.35 -6.98 16.10
CA LEU A 269 -12.78 -7.33 16.10
C LEU A 269 -13.05 -7.99 17.45
N ALA A 270 -14.12 -7.56 18.14
CA ALA A 270 -14.50 -8.21 19.39
C ALA A 270 -14.62 -9.72 19.15
N PRO A 271 -13.91 -10.57 19.94
CA PRO A 271 -14.01 -12.01 19.77
C PRO A 271 -15.46 -12.45 19.74
N THR A 272 -15.80 -13.27 18.77
CA THR A 272 -17.11 -13.92 18.69
C THR A 272 -17.04 -15.25 19.42
N ALA A 273 -18.19 -15.84 19.71
CA ALA A 273 -18.24 -17.25 20.09
C ALA A 273 -18.06 -18.13 18.84
N VAL A 274 -17.58 -19.36 19.05
CA VAL A 274 -17.76 -20.41 18.05
C VAL A 274 -19.26 -20.55 17.80
N GLY A 275 -19.66 -20.43 16.54
CA GLY A 275 -21.07 -20.46 16.16
C GLY A 275 -21.69 -21.85 16.26
N ASP A 276 -23.01 -21.92 16.04
CA ASP A 276 -23.73 -23.19 15.89
C ASP A 276 -23.31 -23.88 14.57
N ILE A 277 -22.26 -24.69 14.65
CA ILE A 277 -21.68 -25.45 13.54
C ILE A 277 -21.89 -26.95 13.78
N ASN A 278 -22.38 -27.66 12.75
CA ASN A 278 -22.49 -29.12 12.76
C ASN A 278 -21.14 -29.81 12.61
N PHE A 279 -20.38 -29.88 13.71
CA PHE A 279 -19.10 -30.61 13.77
C PHE A 279 -19.25 -32.13 13.57
N SER A 280 -20.48 -32.66 13.65
CA SER A 280 -20.80 -34.08 13.37
C SER A 280 -21.15 -34.33 11.89
N SER A 281 -21.01 -33.34 11.01
CA SER A 281 -21.25 -33.48 9.58
C SER A 281 -20.48 -34.67 8.99
N PRO A 282 -21.08 -35.44 8.06
CA PRO A 282 -20.37 -36.52 7.37
C PRO A 282 -19.18 -36.04 6.52
N LYS A 283 -19.05 -34.72 6.28
CA LYS A 283 -17.89 -34.11 5.62
C LYS A 283 -16.70 -33.89 6.56
N ILE A 284 -16.89 -34.02 7.88
CA ILE A 284 -15.84 -33.94 8.89
C ILE A 284 -15.56 -35.36 9.39
N PRO A 285 -14.41 -35.98 9.04
CA PRO A 285 -14.02 -37.25 9.65
C PRO A 285 -13.94 -37.08 11.17
N LYS A 286 -14.46 -38.05 11.94
CA LYS A 286 -14.45 -37.98 13.41
C LYS A 286 -13.06 -37.72 13.99
N SER A 287 -12.01 -38.29 13.40
CA SER A 287 -10.61 -38.07 13.80
C SER A 287 -10.09 -36.66 13.52
N ARG A 288 -10.77 -35.87 12.68
CA ARG A 288 -10.41 -34.50 12.30
C ARG A 288 -11.39 -33.45 12.85
N GLU A 289 -12.39 -33.84 13.63
CA GLU A 289 -13.27 -32.90 14.34
C GLU A 289 -12.49 -31.86 15.17
N PRO A 290 -11.43 -32.23 15.92
CA PRO A 290 -10.66 -31.24 16.68
C PRO A 290 -9.99 -30.17 15.79
N ILE A 291 -9.65 -30.51 14.54
CA ILE A 291 -9.07 -29.56 13.58
C ILE A 291 -10.14 -28.58 13.07
N ALA A 292 -11.35 -29.07 12.77
CA ALA A 292 -12.46 -28.19 12.40
C ALA A 292 -12.81 -27.21 13.52
N ARG A 293 -12.84 -27.68 14.78
CA ARG A 293 -13.05 -26.82 15.96
C ARG A 293 -11.96 -25.78 16.11
N LYS A 294 -10.69 -26.17 15.95
CA LYS A 294 -9.54 -25.26 15.98
C LYS A 294 -9.67 -24.14 14.95
N ILE A 295 -10.09 -24.44 13.71
CA ILE A 295 -10.36 -23.42 12.69
C ILE A 295 -11.46 -22.46 13.17
N ALA A 296 -12.59 -23.00 13.66
CA ALA A 296 -13.70 -22.18 14.15
C ALA A 296 -13.28 -21.26 15.29
N GLU A 297 -12.55 -21.78 16.28
CA GLU A 297 -12.06 -21.05 17.45
C GLU A 297 -11.11 -19.92 17.05
N LYS A 298 -10.14 -20.20 16.17
CA LYS A 298 -9.18 -19.20 15.68
C LYS A 298 -9.86 -18.08 14.90
N PHE A 299 -10.83 -18.43 14.04
CA PHE A 299 -11.63 -17.44 13.33
C PHE A 299 -12.53 -16.64 14.29
N ALA A 300 -13.12 -17.29 15.30
CA ALA A 300 -13.94 -16.62 16.31
C ALA A 300 -13.13 -15.62 17.16
N VAL A 301 -11.91 -15.98 17.55
CA VAL A 301 -10.96 -15.09 18.26
C VAL A 301 -10.62 -13.86 17.41
N ARG A 302 -10.55 -14.00 16.08
CA ARG A 302 -10.37 -12.88 15.14
C ARG A 302 -11.70 -12.17 14.79
N GLY A 303 -12.78 -12.44 15.53
CA GLY A 303 -14.08 -11.78 15.41
C GLY A 303 -14.91 -12.16 14.18
N TYR A 304 -14.57 -13.26 13.50
CA TYR A 304 -15.37 -13.77 12.39
C TYR A 304 -16.61 -14.52 12.91
N GLY A 305 -17.78 -14.24 12.32
CA GLY A 305 -19.05 -14.88 12.69
C GLY A 305 -19.19 -16.32 12.17
N THR A 306 -20.29 -16.97 12.52
CA THR A 306 -20.57 -18.39 12.19
C THR A 306 -20.44 -18.70 10.71
N LEU A 307 -20.94 -17.85 9.82
CA LEU A 307 -20.90 -18.08 8.36
C LEU A 307 -19.46 -18.06 7.83
N GLN A 308 -18.63 -17.16 8.35
CA GLN A 308 -17.22 -17.03 8.01
C GLN A 308 -16.41 -18.23 8.54
N GLN A 309 -16.71 -18.67 9.77
CA GLN A 309 -16.13 -19.88 10.36
C GLN A 309 -16.47 -21.12 9.51
N ILE A 310 -17.74 -21.28 9.09
CA ILE A 310 -18.18 -22.37 8.20
C ILE A 310 -17.47 -22.30 6.85
N ALA A 311 -17.35 -21.11 6.25
CA ALA A 311 -16.68 -20.94 4.97
C ALA A 311 -15.21 -21.37 5.06
N ALA A 312 -14.49 -21.01 6.12
CA ALA A 312 -13.10 -21.42 6.34
C ALA A 312 -12.98 -22.96 6.48
N ILE A 313 -13.85 -23.59 7.28
CA ILE A 313 -13.86 -25.05 7.44
C ILE A 313 -14.15 -25.75 6.11
N ALA A 314 -15.14 -25.27 5.35
CA ALA A 314 -15.49 -25.84 4.05
C ALA A 314 -14.33 -25.76 3.06
N ASN A 315 -13.56 -24.68 3.08
CA ASN A 315 -12.32 -24.54 2.30
C ASN A 315 -11.27 -25.57 2.73
N ALA A 316 -10.97 -25.67 4.03
CA ALA A 316 -9.99 -26.65 4.53
C ALA A 316 -10.39 -28.11 4.27
N ILE A 317 -11.69 -28.44 4.30
CA ILE A 317 -12.20 -29.76 3.87
C ILE A 317 -11.92 -29.99 2.39
N ARG A 318 -12.14 -28.99 1.54
CA ARG A 318 -11.95 -29.10 0.08
C ARG A 318 -10.48 -29.23 -0.30
N GLU A 319 -9.61 -28.51 0.38
CA GLU A 319 -8.17 -28.44 0.11
C GLU A 319 -7.42 -29.67 0.65
N SER A 320 -7.63 -30.01 1.92
CA SER A 320 -6.84 -31.03 2.60
C SER A 320 -7.66 -32.14 3.27
N LYS A 321 -9.00 -32.07 3.20
CA LYS A 321 -9.89 -32.91 4.02
C LYS A 321 -9.61 -32.74 5.52
N LEU A 322 -9.23 -31.52 5.93
CA LEU A 322 -8.80 -31.18 7.30
C LEU A 322 -7.54 -31.95 7.75
N ASP A 323 -6.67 -32.32 6.82
CA ASP A 323 -5.41 -32.99 7.12
C ASP A 323 -4.26 -31.98 7.15
N PRO A 324 -3.71 -31.64 8.33
CA PRO A 324 -2.58 -30.73 8.42
C PRO A 324 -1.29 -31.30 7.81
N SER A 325 -1.23 -32.62 7.59
CA SER A 325 -0.08 -33.27 6.93
C SER A 325 -0.18 -33.33 5.41
N SER A 326 -1.26 -32.76 4.83
CA SER A 326 -1.49 -32.81 3.39
C SER A 326 -0.44 -31.99 2.62
N THR A 327 0.13 -32.57 1.57
CA THR A 327 1.12 -31.92 0.71
C THR A 327 0.79 -32.13 -0.76
N ASN A 328 0.93 -31.07 -1.56
CA ASN A 328 0.99 -31.17 -3.00
C ASN A 328 2.36 -30.69 -3.49
N LEU A 329 3.12 -31.62 -4.08
CA LEU A 329 4.47 -31.39 -4.63
C LEU A 329 4.50 -31.56 -6.16
N ARG A 330 3.34 -31.69 -6.80
CA ARG A 330 3.21 -31.92 -8.24
C ARG A 330 2.79 -30.62 -8.94
N GLY A 331 3.75 -29.89 -9.47
CA GLY A 331 3.53 -28.63 -10.20
C GLY A 331 3.37 -27.40 -9.30
N GLU A 332 3.16 -27.60 -8.00
CA GLU A 332 3.16 -26.58 -6.95
C GLU A 332 3.80 -27.15 -5.69
N ARG A 333 4.06 -26.30 -4.69
CA ARG A 333 4.64 -26.69 -3.40
C ARG A 333 3.74 -26.19 -2.27
N SER A 334 2.65 -26.93 -2.05
CA SER A 334 1.52 -26.54 -1.19
C SER A 334 1.37 -27.46 0.02
N PHE A 335 1.04 -26.91 1.19
CA PHE A 335 1.05 -27.65 2.45
C PHE A 335 -0.11 -27.30 3.38
N GLY A 336 -0.50 -28.29 4.19
CA GLY A 336 -1.39 -28.13 5.33
C GLY A 336 -2.86 -27.91 4.99
N LEU A 337 -3.58 -27.33 5.93
CA LEU A 337 -5.05 -27.28 5.95
C LEU A 337 -5.63 -26.54 4.74
N PHE A 338 -5.02 -25.41 4.40
CA PHE A 338 -5.42 -24.54 3.29
C PHE A 338 -4.51 -24.67 2.05
N GLN A 339 -3.69 -25.73 1.99
CA GLN A 339 -2.76 -25.96 0.86
C GLN A 339 -1.95 -24.71 0.46
N LEU A 340 -1.32 -24.06 1.46
CA LEU A 340 -0.60 -22.81 1.27
C LEU A 340 0.62 -23.03 0.38
N ASN A 341 0.62 -22.42 -0.81
CA ASN A 341 1.67 -22.59 -1.82
C ASN A 341 2.89 -21.71 -1.54
N GLN A 342 4.08 -22.31 -1.44
CA GLN A 342 5.36 -21.59 -1.28
C GLN A 342 5.88 -20.96 -2.57
N ASN A 343 5.43 -21.43 -3.73
CA ASN A 343 5.87 -20.95 -5.04
C ASN A 343 5.01 -19.76 -5.49
N GLY A 344 5.13 -18.63 -4.80
CA GLY A 344 4.43 -17.38 -5.15
C GLY A 344 2.98 -17.31 -4.63
N GLY A 345 2.61 -18.18 -3.70
CA GLY A 345 1.32 -18.13 -2.99
C GLY A 345 1.45 -17.67 -1.54
N VAL A 346 0.40 -17.90 -0.77
CA VAL A 346 0.30 -17.49 0.66
C VAL A 346 1.36 -18.17 1.55
N GLY A 347 1.92 -19.31 1.13
CA GLY A 347 2.98 -20.00 1.85
C GLY A 347 4.39 -19.44 1.60
N THR A 348 4.55 -18.45 0.71
CA THR A 348 5.87 -17.89 0.36
C THR A 348 6.59 -17.36 1.59
N GLY A 349 7.85 -17.76 1.79
CA GLY A 349 8.67 -17.33 2.93
C GLY A 349 8.49 -18.16 4.22
N HIS A 350 7.59 -19.14 4.25
CA HIS A 350 7.41 -20.05 5.37
C HIS A 350 8.05 -21.41 5.12
N SER A 351 8.58 -22.05 6.16
CA SER A 351 9.14 -23.39 6.09
C SER A 351 8.05 -24.47 6.01
N ASP A 352 8.39 -25.65 5.47
CA ASP A 352 7.47 -26.80 5.40
C ASP A 352 6.93 -27.16 6.79
N ALA A 353 7.78 -27.11 7.81
CA ALA A 353 7.42 -27.41 9.19
C ALA A 353 6.37 -26.43 9.73
N GLU A 354 6.52 -25.13 9.44
CA GLU A 354 5.51 -24.13 9.79
C GLU A 354 4.20 -24.36 9.05
N LEU A 355 4.25 -24.73 7.77
CA LEU A 355 3.04 -24.91 6.98
C LEU A 355 2.30 -26.23 7.31
N LEU A 356 3.00 -27.24 7.84
CA LEU A 356 2.41 -28.50 8.32
C LEU A 356 1.89 -28.41 9.77
N ASP A 357 2.29 -27.38 10.52
CA ASP A 357 1.71 -27.11 11.84
C ASP A 357 0.31 -26.50 11.69
N PRO A 358 -0.75 -27.12 12.26
CA PRO A 358 -2.12 -26.67 12.06
C PRO A 358 -2.38 -25.28 12.64
N ASP A 359 -1.77 -24.93 13.78
CA ASP A 359 -1.98 -23.61 14.37
C ASP A 359 -1.33 -22.54 13.50
N ARG A 360 -0.10 -22.78 13.04
CA ARG A 360 0.61 -21.84 12.18
C ARG A 360 -0.02 -21.72 10.79
N ASN A 361 -0.48 -22.81 10.18
CA ASN A 361 -1.18 -22.79 8.89
C ASN A 361 -2.47 -21.93 8.95
N ILE A 362 -3.24 -22.02 10.04
CA ILE A 362 -4.43 -21.20 10.26
C ILE A 362 -4.07 -19.73 10.48
N GLU A 363 -3.05 -19.45 11.30
CA GLU A 363 -2.62 -18.06 11.55
C GLU A 363 -2.11 -17.39 10.27
N ILE A 364 -1.36 -18.10 9.41
CA ILE A 364 -0.88 -17.55 8.14
C ILE A 364 -2.06 -17.19 7.23
N MET A 365 -3.09 -18.03 7.14
CA MET A 365 -4.31 -17.70 6.37
C MET A 365 -5.05 -16.50 6.97
N LEU A 366 -5.17 -16.42 8.30
CA LEU A 366 -5.78 -15.27 8.97
C LEU A 366 -4.97 -13.98 8.71
N ASP A 367 -3.64 -14.06 8.73
CA ASP A 367 -2.76 -12.92 8.44
C ASP A 367 -2.83 -12.50 6.96
N GLU A 368 -2.99 -13.45 6.02
CA GLU A 368 -3.30 -13.18 4.62
C GLU A 368 -4.61 -12.39 4.50
N ILE A 369 -5.69 -12.84 5.14
CA ILE A 369 -6.98 -12.12 5.12
C ILE A 369 -6.83 -10.68 5.67
N GLN A 370 -5.90 -10.48 6.61
CA GLN A 370 -5.62 -9.17 7.21
C GLN A 370 -4.75 -8.25 6.33
N LYS A 371 -4.17 -8.75 5.23
CA LYS A 371 -3.34 -7.92 4.35
C LYS A 371 -4.08 -6.66 3.88
N PRO A 372 -3.39 -5.50 3.78
CA PRO A 372 -4.02 -4.23 3.42
C PRO A 372 -4.75 -4.25 2.07
N TYR A 373 -4.18 -4.90 1.05
CA TYR A 373 -4.82 -5.01 -0.28
C TYR A 373 -6.13 -5.82 -0.26
N LEU A 374 -6.40 -6.60 0.79
CA LEU A 374 -7.66 -7.32 0.98
C LEU A 374 -8.67 -6.57 1.85
N LYS A 375 -8.41 -5.31 2.26
CA LYS A 375 -9.29 -4.54 3.16
C LYS A 375 -10.75 -4.51 2.71
N LYS A 376 -11.02 -4.29 1.42
CA LYS A 376 -12.40 -4.30 0.87
C LYS A 376 -13.04 -5.67 0.96
N SER A 377 -12.32 -6.72 0.55
CA SER A 377 -12.81 -8.11 0.59
C SER A 377 -13.03 -8.59 2.02
N ARG A 378 -12.13 -8.23 2.96
CA ARG A 378 -12.28 -8.50 4.39
C ARG A 378 -13.51 -7.81 4.97
N ALA A 379 -13.73 -6.52 4.67
CA ALA A 379 -14.92 -5.81 5.12
C ALA A 379 -16.21 -6.46 4.59
N ARG A 380 -16.23 -6.85 3.31
CA ARG A 380 -17.36 -7.60 2.72
C ARG A 380 -17.55 -8.96 3.39
N PHE A 381 -16.46 -9.68 3.64
CA PHE A 381 -16.48 -10.99 4.30
C PHE A 381 -17.00 -10.91 5.73
N LEU A 382 -16.68 -9.85 6.46
CA LEU A 382 -17.19 -9.62 7.81
C LEU A 382 -18.67 -9.25 7.82
N ALA A 383 -19.11 -8.44 6.86
CA ALA A 383 -20.47 -7.90 6.83
C ALA A 383 -21.49 -8.88 6.22
N THR A 384 -21.06 -9.91 5.49
CA THR A 384 -22.00 -10.80 4.82
C THR A 384 -22.83 -11.62 5.81
N ALA A 385 -24.14 -11.63 5.57
CA ALA A 385 -25.13 -12.46 6.26
C ALA A 385 -25.57 -13.66 5.40
N ASN A 386 -24.88 -13.93 4.29
CA ASN A 386 -25.23 -14.98 3.33
C ASN A 386 -24.10 -16.00 3.23
N LEU A 387 -24.42 -17.29 3.45
CA LEU A 387 -23.42 -18.35 3.45
C LEU A 387 -22.75 -18.53 2.09
N HIS A 388 -23.50 -18.42 0.98
CA HIS A 388 -22.94 -18.54 -0.36
C HIS A 388 -21.94 -17.40 -0.61
N GLU A 389 -22.31 -16.18 -0.24
CA GLU A 389 -21.42 -15.03 -0.37
C GLU A 389 -20.17 -15.16 0.51
N ALA A 390 -20.29 -15.65 1.75
CA ALA A 390 -19.13 -15.93 2.60
C ALA A 390 -18.15 -16.92 1.93
N VAL A 391 -18.68 -18.01 1.36
CA VAL A 391 -17.86 -19.00 0.63
C VAL A 391 -17.25 -18.38 -0.63
N GLU A 392 -18.03 -17.65 -1.42
CA GLU A 392 -17.57 -16.97 -2.63
C GLU A 392 -16.41 -16.03 -2.33
N ILE A 393 -16.54 -15.15 -1.33
CA ILE A 393 -15.48 -14.22 -0.96
C ILE A 393 -14.22 -14.97 -0.54
N PHE A 394 -14.37 -16.02 0.27
CA PHE A 394 -13.22 -16.80 0.70
C PHE A 394 -12.47 -17.43 -0.49
N VAL A 395 -13.22 -18.00 -1.44
CA VAL A 395 -12.66 -18.62 -2.64
C VAL A 395 -12.03 -17.57 -3.56
N PHE A 396 -12.73 -16.49 -3.86
CA PHE A 396 -12.28 -15.51 -4.85
C PHE A 396 -11.12 -14.66 -4.36
N ASN A 397 -11.09 -14.35 -3.06
CA ASN A 397 -10.19 -13.34 -2.52
C ASN A 397 -9.10 -13.89 -1.62
N PHE A 398 -9.28 -15.04 -0.98
CA PHE A 398 -8.29 -15.59 -0.04
C PHE A 398 -7.59 -16.84 -0.61
N GLU A 399 -8.35 -17.83 -1.07
CA GLU A 399 -7.79 -19.06 -1.68
C GLU A 399 -7.31 -18.87 -3.13
N LYS A 400 -8.06 -18.10 -3.93
CA LYS A 400 -7.73 -17.72 -5.31
C LYS A 400 -7.42 -18.92 -6.24
N PRO A 401 -8.24 -20.00 -6.28
CA PRO A 401 -8.01 -21.10 -7.21
C PRO A 401 -8.22 -20.66 -8.67
N ALA A 402 -7.76 -21.46 -9.63
CA ALA A 402 -7.93 -21.18 -11.05
C ALA A 402 -9.42 -21.15 -11.47
N ASP A 403 -10.21 -22.14 -11.06
CA ASP A 403 -11.65 -22.23 -11.32
C ASP A 403 -12.45 -21.70 -10.12
N LYS A 404 -12.51 -20.38 -9.98
CA LYS A 404 -13.21 -19.75 -8.84
C LYS A 404 -14.70 -20.10 -8.79
N PRO A 405 -15.50 -19.96 -9.87
CA PRO A 405 -16.94 -20.28 -9.80
C PRO A 405 -17.20 -21.75 -9.48
N GLY A 406 -16.47 -22.68 -10.12
CA GLY A 406 -16.66 -24.11 -9.88
C GLY A 406 -16.21 -24.53 -8.48
N GLU A 407 -15.16 -23.92 -7.94
CA GLU A 407 -14.74 -24.19 -6.57
C GLU A 407 -15.66 -23.57 -5.51
N THR A 408 -16.24 -22.39 -5.76
CA THR A 408 -17.30 -21.81 -4.91
C THR A 408 -18.47 -22.78 -4.77
N GLU A 409 -18.99 -23.32 -5.88
CA GLU A 409 -20.13 -24.24 -5.86
C GLU A 409 -19.82 -25.53 -5.07
N LYS A 410 -18.62 -26.09 -5.23
CA LYS A 410 -18.19 -27.30 -4.50
C LYS A 410 -18.10 -27.04 -3.00
N ARG A 411 -17.49 -25.91 -2.62
CA ARG A 411 -17.30 -25.53 -1.21
C ARG A 411 -18.60 -25.08 -0.56
N PHE A 412 -19.51 -24.47 -1.30
CA PHE A 412 -20.83 -24.12 -0.81
C PHE A 412 -21.64 -25.37 -0.46
N LYS A 413 -21.60 -26.41 -1.31
CA LYS A 413 -22.21 -27.72 -0.99
C LYS A 413 -21.64 -28.35 0.28
N ILE A 414 -20.34 -28.20 0.54
CA ILE A 414 -19.72 -28.65 1.80
C ILE A 414 -20.26 -27.80 2.96
N ALA A 415 -20.21 -26.47 2.82
CA ALA A 415 -20.64 -25.51 3.83
C ALA A 415 -22.10 -25.72 4.27
N GLN A 416 -23.01 -26.06 3.36
CA GLN A 416 -24.41 -26.37 3.67
C GLN A 416 -24.54 -27.55 4.65
N THR A 417 -23.63 -28.52 4.62
CA THR A 417 -23.65 -29.65 5.58
C THR A 417 -23.15 -29.30 6.96
N LEU A 418 -22.54 -28.12 7.12
CA LEU A 418 -21.94 -27.65 8.37
C LEU A 418 -22.86 -26.71 9.16
N ILE A 419 -24.02 -26.35 8.62
CA ILE A 419 -25.07 -25.64 9.36
C ILE A 419 -25.66 -26.62 10.39
N ALA A 420 -25.81 -26.18 11.64
CA ALA A 420 -26.37 -26.97 12.75
C ALA A 420 -27.87 -27.29 12.58
#